data_AF-R1HDQ9-F1
#
_entry.id   AF-R1HDQ9-F1
#
_cell.length_a   1.000
_cell.length_b   1.000
_cell.length_c   1.000
_cell.angle_alpha   90.00
_cell.angle_beta   90.00
_cell.angle_gamma   90.00
#
_symmetry.space_group_name_H-M   'P 1'
#
loop_
_entity.id
_entity.type
_entity.pdbx_description
1 polymer ?
#
loop_
_entity_poly.entity_id
_entity_poly.type
_entity_poly.pdbx_seq_one_letter_code
_entity_poly.pdbx_strand_id
1 'polypeptide(L)'
;MAHFGVLGPLAVEGPPGHWVALRGERQRTLLAVLLLNAGRPVPADVLVEALWPAGPPKSATSNLHTYLSRLRERIDGLRVEHGPLGYRLQVEPAELDLLGFRAAVAAAR
;
A
#
# COMPACT_ATOMS: atom_id res chain seq x y z
N MET A 1 -1.83 -7.44 13.76
CA MET A 1 -1.79 -6.24 12.90
C MET A 1 -0.57 -6.35 12.03
N ALA A 2 -0.67 -5.93 10.77
CA ALA A 2 0.43 -6.05 9.82
C ALA A 2 1.43 -4.88 9.95
N HIS A 3 2.71 -5.18 9.79
CA HIS A 3 3.80 -4.21 9.70
C HIS A 3 4.32 -4.14 8.27
N PHE A 4 4.72 -2.94 7.85
CA PHE A 4 5.12 -2.62 6.50
C PHE A 4 6.51 -1.97 6.49
N GLY A 5 7.34 -2.41 5.55
CA GLY A 5 8.65 -1.83 5.27
C GLY A 5 8.72 -1.27 3.86
N VAL A 6 9.12 -0.01 3.71
CA VAL A 6 9.38 0.63 2.41
C VAL A 6 10.75 1.32 2.34
N LEU A 7 11.48 1.41 3.46
CA LEU A 7 12.86 1.92 3.50
C LEU A 7 13.86 0.83 3.13
N GLY A 8 13.60 0.18 2.00
CA GLY A 8 14.27 -1.02 1.52
C GLY A 8 13.36 -1.78 0.55
N PRO A 9 13.60 -3.09 0.32
CA PRO A 9 12.64 -3.93 -0.38
C PRO A 9 11.28 -3.88 0.31
N LEU A 10 10.19 -3.80 -0.47
CA LEU A 10 8.84 -3.83 0.08
C LEU A 10 8.63 -5.09 0.92
N ALA A 11 8.39 -4.89 2.21
CA ALA A 11 8.22 -5.96 3.18
C ALA A 11 6.84 -5.85 3.83
N VAL A 12 6.19 -7.00 4.04
CA VAL A 12 4.92 -7.10 4.74
C VAL A 12 5.01 -8.25 5.72
N GLU A 13 4.83 -7.94 7.00
CA GLU A 13 4.80 -8.91 8.08
C GLU A 13 3.43 -8.88 8.74
N GLY A 14 2.80 -10.04 8.91
CA GLY A 14 1.57 -10.18 9.68
C GLY A 14 1.88 -10.22 11.18
N PRO A 15 1.30 -11.16 11.94
CA PRO A 15 1.80 -11.48 13.28
C PRO A 15 3.31 -11.76 13.27
N PRO A 16 4.03 -11.52 14.39
CA PRO A 16 5.47 -11.69 14.46
C PRO A 16 5.95 -13.03 13.89
N GLY A 17 6.90 -12.96 12.95
CA GLY A 17 7.45 -14.13 12.26
C GLY A 17 6.64 -14.61 11.04
N HIS A 18 5.51 -13.99 10.71
CA HIS A 18 4.68 -14.36 9.57
C HIS A 18 4.85 -13.39 8.39
N TRP A 19 5.83 -13.67 7.53
CA TRP A 19 6.06 -12.88 6.32
C TRP A 19 5.01 -13.13 5.24
N VAL A 20 4.38 -12.06 4.78
CA VAL A 20 3.39 -12.12 3.69
C VAL A 20 4.11 -11.90 2.36
N ALA A 21 4.33 -12.99 1.62
CA ALA A 21 4.75 -12.86 0.23
C ALA A 21 3.65 -12.15 -0.56
N LEU A 22 4.00 -11.23 -1.47
CA LEU A 22 3.08 -10.59 -2.42
C LEU A 22 3.27 -11.20 -3.82
N ARG A 23 2.18 -11.39 -4.58
CA ARG A 23 2.23 -12.05 -5.90
C ARG A 23 2.23 -11.01 -6.99
N GLY A 24 3.23 -11.08 -7.86
CA GLY A 24 3.34 -10.23 -9.04
C GLY A 24 3.84 -8.82 -8.72
N GLU A 25 4.30 -8.14 -9.76
CA GLU A 25 4.77 -6.76 -9.69
C GLU A 25 3.64 -5.79 -9.38
N ARG A 26 2.48 -5.93 -10.03
CA ARG A 26 1.36 -4.99 -9.88
C ARG A 26 0.80 -4.90 -8.45
N GLN A 27 0.69 -6.00 -7.71
CA GLN A 27 0.24 -5.94 -6.31
C GLN A 27 1.26 -5.24 -5.42
N ARG A 28 2.56 -5.48 -5.66
CA ARG A 28 3.65 -4.82 -4.92
C ARG A 28 3.66 -3.32 -5.21
N THR A 29 3.55 -2.93 -6.48
CA THR A 29 3.47 -1.52 -6.90
C THR A 29 2.25 -0.84 -6.28
N LEU A 30 1.07 -1.46 -6.35
CA LEU A 30 -0.16 -0.91 -5.75
C LEU A 30 0.02 -0.65 -4.25
N LEU A 31 0.52 -1.65 -3.52
CA LEU A 31 0.73 -1.51 -2.08
C LEU A 31 1.79 -0.44 -1.78
N ALA A 32 2.90 -0.42 -2.51
CA ALA A 32 3.97 0.56 -2.31
C ALA A 32 3.47 1.99 -2.52
N VAL A 33 2.73 2.27 -3.60
CA VAL A 33 2.17 3.60 -3.86
C VAL A 33 1.22 4.05 -2.75
N LEU A 34 0.39 3.13 -2.24
CA LEU A 34 -0.50 3.42 -1.12
C LEU A 34 0.26 3.66 0.20
N LEU A 35 1.30 2.88 0.50
CA LEU A 35 2.13 3.04 1.71
C LEU A 35 2.94 4.34 1.69
N LEU A 36 3.50 4.72 0.54
CA LEU A 36 4.20 6.01 0.37
C LEU A 36 3.26 7.21 0.59
N ASN A 37 1.96 6.99 0.42
CA ASN A 37 0.89 7.96 0.64
C ASN A 37 -0.01 7.61 1.83
N ALA A 38 0.50 6.86 2.81
CA ALA A 38 -0.21 6.48 4.01
C ALA A 38 -1.00 7.64 4.64
N GLY A 39 -2.27 7.40 4.96
CA GLY A 39 -3.19 8.38 5.54
C GLY A 39 -3.76 9.40 4.55
N ARG A 40 -3.32 9.42 3.28
CA ARG A 40 -3.78 10.37 2.25
C ARG A 40 -4.49 9.64 1.11
N PRO A 41 -5.53 10.26 0.51
CA PRO A 41 -6.17 9.69 -0.67
C PRO A 41 -5.22 9.73 -1.87
N VAL A 42 -5.19 8.65 -2.64
CA VAL A 42 -4.49 8.50 -3.91
C VAL A 42 -5.54 8.32 -5.02
N PRO A 43 -5.61 9.25 -5.99
CA PRO A 43 -6.53 9.15 -7.11
C PRO A 43 -6.39 7.83 -7.90
N ALA A 44 -7.49 7.33 -8.45
CA ALA A 44 -7.51 6.04 -9.14
C ALA A 44 -6.67 6.05 -10.42
N ASP A 45 -6.67 7.16 -11.16
CA ASP A 45 -5.84 7.43 -12.32
C ASP A 45 -4.33 7.38 -12.00
N VAL A 46 -3.91 7.96 -10.88
CA VAL A 46 -2.52 7.87 -10.39
C VAL A 46 -2.12 6.41 -10.10
N LEU A 47 -3.01 5.64 -9.48
CA LEU A 47 -2.78 4.21 -9.26
C LEU A 47 -2.71 3.45 -10.58
N VAL A 48 -3.60 3.74 -11.52
CA VAL A 48 -3.62 3.13 -12.85
C VAL A 48 -2.34 3.45 -13.62
N GLU A 49 -1.87 4.68 -13.60
CA GLU A 49 -0.63 5.10 -14.26
C GLU A 49 0.58 4.37 -13.66
N ALA A 50 0.72 4.35 -12.33
CA ALA A 50 1.78 3.61 -11.65
C ALA A 50 1.72 2.10 -11.96
N LEU A 51 0.51 1.56 -12.07
CA LEU A 51 0.26 0.16 -12.40
C LEU A 51 0.34 -0.15 -13.89
N TRP A 52 0.44 0.79 -14.80
CA TRP A 52 0.55 0.51 -16.24
C TRP A 52 1.22 1.69 -16.95
N PRO A 53 2.52 1.95 -16.72
CA PRO A 53 3.20 3.13 -17.26
C PRO A 53 3.28 3.13 -18.80
N ALA A 54 3.22 1.95 -19.42
CA ALA A 54 3.21 1.79 -20.87
C ALA A 54 1.80 1.87 -21.50
N GLY A 55 0.76 2.11 -20.69
CA GLY A 55 -0.63 2.20 -21.14
C GLY A 55 -1.55 1.22 -20.40
N PRO A 56 -2.66 1.70 -19.81
CA PRO A 56 -3.59 0.86 -19.07
C PRO A 56 -4.49 0.01 -19.98
N PRO A 57 -4.81 -1.24 -19.60
CA PRO A 57 -5.82 -2.03 -20.30
C PRO A 57 -7.21 -1.43 -20.09
N LYS A 58 -8.17 -1.78 -20.97
CA LYS A 58 -9.58 -1.41 -20.79
C LYS A 58 -10.17 -1.86 -19.44
N SER A 59 -9.57 -2.91 -18.84
CA SER A 59 -9.94 -3.47 -17.54
C SER A 59 -9.14 -2.91 -16.36
N ALA A 60 -8.43 -1.79 -16.49
CA ALA A 60 -7.55 -1.27 -15.44
C ALA A 60 -8.27 -1.08 -14.09
N THR A 61 -9.46 -0.47 -14.10
CA THR A 61 -10.26 -0.24 -12.89
C THR A 61 -10.70 -1.55 -12.22
N SER A 62 -11.21 -2.52 -13.00
CA SER A 62 -11.62 -3.83 -12.45
C SER A 62 -10.42 -4.65 -11.95
N ASN A 63 -9.27 -4.53 -12.62
CA ASN A 63 -8.01 -5.14 -12.15
C ASN A 63 -7.54 -4.51 -10.83
N LEU A 64 -7.67 -3.18 -10.67
CA LEU A 64 -7.31 -2.50 -9.44
C LEU A 64 -8.15 -3.00 -8.25
N HIS A 65 -9.47 -3.11 -8.42
CA HIS A 65 -10.34 -3.72 -7.40
C HIS A 65 -9.94 -5.16 -7.08
N THR A 66 -9.59 -5.95 -8.10
CA THR A 66 -9.12 -7.33 -7.93
C THR A 66 -7.81 -7.38 -7.14
N TYR A 67 -6.87 -6.49 -7.43
CA TYR A 67 -5.61 -6.43 -6.71
C TYR A 67 -5.81 -6.00 -5.26
N LEU A 68 -6.69 -5.03 -4.99
CA LEU A 68 -7.07 -4.67 -3.62
C LEU A 68 -7.75 -5.82 -2.87
N SER A 69 -8.66 -6.56 -3.50
CA SER A 69 -9.27 -7.76 -2.88
C SER A 69 -8.21 -8.76 -2.46
N ARG A 70 -7.30 -9.09 -3.39
CA ARG A 70 -6.21 -10.05 -3.13
C ARG A 70 -5.23 -9.55 -2.06
N LEU A 71 -5.00 -8.25 -1.96
CA LEU A 71 -4.19 -7.68 -0.88
C LEU A 71 -4.91 -7.83 0.46
N ARG A 72 -6.21 -7.54 0.54
CA ARG A 72 -7.03 -7.71 1.76
C ARG A 72 -7.12 -9.17 2.21
N GLU A 73 -7.19 -10.11 1.27
CA GLU A 73 -7.21 -11.55 1.57
C GLU A 73 -5.90 -12.04 2.19
N ARG A 74 -4.77 -11.38 1.91
CA ARG A 74 -3.42 -11.83 2.31
C ARG A 74 -2.84 -11.06 3.49
N ILE A 75 -3.27 -9.81 3.64
CA ILE A 75 -2.78 -8.91 4.67
C ILE A 75 -3.95 -8.67 5.61
N ASP A 76 -3.97 -9.44 6.70
CA ASP A 76 -4.99 -9.30 7.71
C ASP A 76 -4.97 -7.88 8.30
N GLY A 77 -6.16 -7.28 8.41
CA GLY A 77 -6.32 -5.90 8.87
C GLY A 77 -5.86 -4.82 7.89
N LEU A 78 -5.73 -5.10 6.59
CA LEU A 78 -5.41 -4.05 5.60
C LEU A 78 -6.56 -3.03 5.44
N ARG A 79 -6.36 -1.82 5.98
CA ARG A 79 -7.35 -0.73 6.04
C ARG A 79 -7.28 0.18 4.82
N VAL A 80 -7.69 -0.32 3.65
CA VAL A 80 -7.87 0.52 2.45
C VAL A 80 -9.32 0.96 2.32
N GLU A 81 -9.54 2.27 2.24
CA GLU A 81 -10.83 2.88 1.95
C GLU A 81 -10.88 3.37 0.50
N HIS A 82 -12.06 3.36 -0.11
CA HIS A 82 -12.32 3.98 -1.40
C HIS A 82 -13.34 5.10 -1.20
N GLY A 83 -13.00 6.31 -1.62
CA GLY A 83 -13.86 7.49 -1.52
C GLY A 83 -13.77 8.37 -2.75
N PRO A 84 -14.44 9.55 -2.73
CA PRO A 84 -14.51 10.44 -3.90
C PRO A 84 -13.14 10.91 -4.42
N LEU A 85 -12.14 10.98 -3.55
CA LEU A 85 -10.78 11.41 -3.87
C LEU A 85 -9.84 10.24 -4.23
N GLY A 86 -10.37 9.01 -4.33
CA GLY A 86 -9.61 7.80 -4.63
C GLY A 86 -9.43 6.88 -3.43
N TYR A 87 -8.28 6.23 -3.34
CA TYR A 87 -7.98 5.18 -2.36
C TYR A 87 -7.08 5.68 -1.24
N ARG A 88 -7.43 5.38 0.00
CA ARG A 88 -6.64 5.76 1.17
C ARG A 88 -6.29 4.54 1.98
N LEU A 89 -5.01 4.29 2.18
CA LEU A 89 -4.51 3.27 3.11
C LEU A 89 -4.26 3.92 4.48
N GLN A 90 -4.98 3.43 5.49
CA GLN A 90 -4.75 3.81 6.89
C GLN A 90 -3.72 2.87 7.51
N VAL A 91 -2.69 3.45 8.10
CA VAL A 91 -1.65 2.76 8.88
C VAL A 91 -1.27 3.64 10.06
N GLU A 92 -1.05 3.03 11.21
CA GLU A 92 -0.52 3.73 12.39
C GLU A 92 0.99 3.96 12.22
N PRO A 93 1.58 4.96 12.90
CA PRO A 93 3.02 5.21 12.84
C PRO A 93 3.89 4.01 13.22
N ALA A 94 3.40 3.13 14.10
CA ALA A 94 4.09 1.90 14.51
C ALA A 94 4.03 0.78 13.47
N GLU A 95 3.11 0.86 12.51
CA GLU A 95 2.89 -0.19 11.50
C GLU A 95 3.72 0.03 10.23
N LEU A 96 4.31 1.21 10.03
CA LEU A 96 5.06 1.56 8.82
C LEU A 96 6.40 2.23 9.16
N ASP A 97 7.50 1.61 8.74
CA ASP A 97 8.86 2.09 8.97
C ASP A 97 9.08 3.55 8.55
N LEU A 98 8.49 3.98 7.44
CA LEU A 98 8.56 5.35 6.93
C LEU A 98 7.90 6.36 7.89
N LEU A 99 6.77 6.00 8.49
CA LEU A 99 6.10 6.87 9.46
C LEU A 99 6.86 6.91 10.79
N GLY A 100 7.33 5.75 11.25
CA GLY A 100 8.21 5.66 12.43
C GLY A 100 9.47 6.51 12.26
N PHE A 101 10.13 6.43 11.10
CA PHE A 101 11.30 7.25 10.77
C PHE A 101 10.98 8.74 10.78
N ARG A 102 9.89 9.17 10.13
CA ARG A 102 9.47 10.59 10.12
C ARG A 102 9.18 11.12 11.51
N ALA A 103 8.50 10.33 12.35
CA ALA A 103 8.21 10.70 13.72
C ALA A 103 9.49 10.86 14.55
N ALA A 104 10.45 9.93 14.43
CA ALA A 104 11.73 10.01 15.11
C ALA A 104 12.55 11.24 14.70
N VAL A 105 12.61 11.55 13.40
CA VAL A 105 13.29 12.76 12.88
C VAL A 105 12.62 14.04 13.38
N ALA A 106 11.28 14.08 13.45
CA ALA A 106 10.56 15.24 13.95
C ALA A 106 10.79 15.47 15.46
N ALA A 107 10.90 14.41 16.25
CA ALA A 107 11.15 14.48 17.68
C ALA A 107 12.59 14.88 18.05
N ALA A 108 13.54 14.77 17.11
CA ALA A 108 14.95 15.13 17.30
C ALA A 108 15.26 16.60 16.95
N ARG A 109 14.26 17.39 16.57
CA ARG A 109 14.37 18.83 16.27
C ARG A 109 13.96 19.67 17.47
#